data_AF-A0A6B3HC45-F1
#
_entry.id   AF-A0A6B3HC45-F1
#
_cell.length_a   1.000
_cell.length_b   1.000
_cell.length_c   1.000
_cell.angle_alpha   90.00
_cell.angle_beta   90.00
_cell.angle_gamma   90.00
#
_symmetry.space_group_name_H-M   'P 1'
#
loop_
_entity.id
_entity.type
_entity.pdbx_description
1 polymer ?
#
loop_
_entity_poly.entity_id
_entity_poly.type
_entity_poly.pdbx_seq_one_letter_code
_entity_poly.pdbx_strand_id
1 'polypeptide(L)' 'SGVTASLTNPGGIGTVHSVPRLMPGQGLIMGVGAMDYPAEFQGTSQDTLNKLGISKVMTLTSTYDHRVI' A
#
# COMPACT_ATOMS: atom_id res chain seq x y z
N SER A 1 13.02 -20.12 -10.36
CA SER A 1 11.60 -19.77 -10.59
C SER A 1 11.55 -18.44 -11.34
N GLY A 2 10.66 -18.30 -12.33
CA GLY A 2 10.54 -17.10 -13.18
C GLY A 2 9.58 -16.06 -12.62
N VAL A 3 9.86 -15.52 -11.43
CA VAL A 3 9.04 -14.45 -10.85
C VAL A 3 9.26 -13.17 -11.68
N THR A 4 8.20 -12.65 -12.29
CA THR A 4 8.24 -11.45 -13.15
C THR A 4 7.94 -10.15 -12.41
N ALA A 5 7.13 -10.24 -11.36
CA ALA A 5 6.86 -9.19 -10.38
C ALA A 5 6.54 -9.83 -9.03
N SER A 6 6.74 -9.10 -7.94
CA SER A 6 6.32 -9.56 -6.61
C SER A 6 5.49 -8.52 -5.87
N LEU A 7 4.75 -8.99 -4.88
CA LEU A 7 3.93 -8.19 -3.99
C LEU A 7 4.35 -8.46 -2.56
N THR A 8 4.48 -7.40 -1.77
CA THR A 8 4.68 -7.48 -0.31
C THR A 8 3.55 -6.74 0.39
N ASN A 9 2.97 -7.36 1.42
CA ASN A 9 1.84 -6.81 2.18
C ASN A 9 2.19 -6.60 3.67
N PRO A 10 2.97 -5.56 4.00
CA PRO A 10 3.16 -5.13 5.39
C PRO A 10 1.91 -4.44 5.97
N GLY A 11 0.91 -4.11 5.14
CA GLY A 11 -0.39 -3.61 5.61
C GLY A 11 -1.10 -4.57 6.56
N GLY A 12 -0.90 -5.88 6.41
CA GLY A 12 -1.41 -6.90 7.34
C GLY A 12 -0.93 -6.76 8.79
N ILE A 13 0.21 -6.06 9.01
CA ILE A 13 0.75 -5.75 10.33
C ILE A 13 0.66 -4.25 10.67
N GLY A 14 -0.19 -3.50 9.97
CA GLY A 14 -0.47 -2.10 10.26
C GLY A 14 0.50 -1.08 9.64
N THR A 15 1.39 -1.50 8.74
CA THR A 15 2.30 -0.55 8.06
C THR A 15 1.57 0.20 6.96
N VAL A 16 1.58 1.54 7.00
CA VAL A 16 0.90 2.39 6.00
C VAL A 16 1.72 2.55 4.71
N HIS A 17 3.04 2.73 4.81
CA HIS A 17 3.92 2.96 3.66
C HIS A 17 5.15 2.06 3.73
N SER A 18 5.57 1.49 2.60
CA SER A 18 6.74 0.62 2.52
C SER A 18 7.53 0.90 1.24
N VAL A 19 8.86 0.79 1.32
CA VAL A 19 9.74 0.91 0.16
C VAL A 19 10.61 -0.35 0.10
N PRO A 20 10.09 -1.44 -0.47
CA PRO A 20 10.84 -2.68 -0.56
C PRO A 20 12.01 -2.56 -1.52
N ARG A 21 13.09 -3.30 -1.26
CA ARG A 21 14.30 -3.32 -2.11
C ARG A 21 14.17 -4.38 -3.19
N LEU A 22 14.48 -4.01 -4.44
CA LEU A 22 14.57 -4.95 -5.57
C LEU A 22 15.69 -5.98 -5.34
N MET A 23 15.34 -7.25 -5.56
CA MET A 23 16.32 -8.34 -5.62
C MET A 23 16.90 -8.46 -7.03
N PRO A 24 18.12 -9.00 -7.21
CA PRO A 24 18.70 -9.20 -8.54
C PRO A 24 17.77 -9.98 -9.46
N GLY A 25 17.55 -9.47 -10.68
CA GLY A 25 16.66 -10.07 -11.67
C GLY A 25 15.18 -9.68 -11.55
N GLN A 26 14.81 -8.86 -10.56
CA GLN A 26 13.44 -8.38 -10.38
C GLN A 26 13.25 -6.96 -10.94
N GLY A 27 12.20 -6.75 -11.75
CA GLY A 27 11.89 -5.43 -12.33
C GLY A 27 10.93 -4.56 -11.49
N LEU A 28 10.06 -5.19 -10.69
CA LEU A 28 9.00 -4.51 -9.95
C LEU A 28 8.66 -5.23 -8.63
N ILE A 29 8.55 -4.48 -7.53
CA ILE A 29 7.86 -4.89 -6.30
C ILE A 29 6.72 -3.93 -6.02
N MET A 30 5.52 -4.47 -5.80
CA MET A 30 4.37 -3.74 -5.29
C MET A 30 4.30 -3.87 -3.77
N GLY A 31 4.41 -2.75 -3.05
CA GLY A 31 4.18 -2.68 -1.61
C GLY A 31 2.75 -2.27 -1.29
N VAL A 32 2.07 -3.05 -0.45
CA VAL A 32 0.68 -2.84 -0.03
C VAL A 32 0.65 -2.35 1.42
N GLY A 33 0.14 -1.14 1.62
CA GLY A 33 -0.08 -0.54 2.94
C GLY A 33 -1.36 -1.03 3.62
N ALA A 34 -1.54 -0.66 4.88
CA ALA A 34 -2.76 -0.94 5.64
C ALA A 34 -3.96 -0.21 5.01
N MET A 35 -5.13 -0.85 5.07
CA MET A 35 -6.40 -0.27 4.63
C MET A 35 -7.10 0.36 5.84
N ASP A 36 -7.10 1.68 5.90
CA ASP A 36 -7.67 2.42 7.02
C ASP A 36 -8.29 3.74 6.59
N TYR A 37 -9.06 4.37 7.46
CA TYR A 37 -9.54 5.73 7.23
C TYR A 37 -8.37 6.71 7.17
N PRO A 38 -8.47 7.80 6.37
CA PRO A 38 -7.50 8.88 6.39
C PRO A 38 -7.27 9.40 7.82
N ALA A 39 -6.04 9.87 8.10
CA ALA A 39 -5.60 10.21 9.44
C ALA A 39 -6.53 11.23 10.13
N GLU A 40 -7.04 12.20 9.37
CA GLU A 40 -7.94 13.25 9.81
C GLU A 40 -9.34 12.75 10.22
N PHE A 41 -9.72 11.52 9.83
CA PHE A 41 -11.01 10.90 10.14
C PHE A 41 -10.89 9.69 11.06
N GLN A 42 -9.69 9.35 11.53
CA GLN A 42 -9.50 8.27 12.48
C GLN A 42 -10.22 8.55 13.81
N GLY A 43 -10.94 7.54 14.30
CA GLY A 43 -11.75 7.66 15.53
C GLY A 43 -13.10 8.38 15.36
N THR A 44 -13.43 8.83 14.13
CA THR A 44 -14.76 9.39 13.84
C THR A 44 -15.83 8.31 13.89
N SER A 45 -17.04 8.66 14.34
CA SER A 45 -18.17 7.72 14.35
C SER A 45 -18.57 7.29 12.94
N GLN A 46 -19.00 6.04 12.79
CA GLN A 46 -19.35 5.48 11.48
C GLN A 46 -20.49 6.25 10.80
N ASP A 47 -21.46 6.75 11.55
CA ASP A 47 -22.56 7.57 11.02
C ASP A 47 -22.06 8.87 10.38
N THR A 48 -21.07 9.51 11.02
CA THR A 48 -20.46 10.73 10.49
C THR A 48 -19.65 10.44 9.23
N LEU A 49 -18.87 9.36 9.24
CA LEU A 49 -18.11 8.92 8.06
C LEU A 49 -19.04 8.62 6.87
N ASN A 50 -20.14 7.93 7.12
CA ASN A 50 -21.14 7.62 6.11
C ASN A 50 -21.80 8.88 5.55
N LYS A 51 -22.16 9.83 6.41
CA LYS A 51 -22.75 11.11 6.01
C LYS A 51 -21.78 11.96 5.18
N LEU A 52 -20.49 11.92 5.51
CA LEU A 52 -19.43 12.63 4.80
C LEU A 52 -18.93 11.88 3.55
N GLY A 53 -19.37 10.64 3.33
CA GLY A 53 -18.97 9.82 2.17
C GLY A 53 -17.53 9.32 2.24
N ILE A 54 -16.99 9.12 3.44
CA ILE A 54 -15.57 8.79 3.64
C ILE A 54 -15.39 7.28 3.77
N SER A 55 -14.48 6.74 2.98
CA SER A 55 -14.14 5.32 2.94
C SER A 55 -12.71 5.08 3.39
N LYS A 56 -12.42 3.83 3.76
CA LYS A 56 -11.05 3.39 3.98
C LYS A 56 -10.27 3.51 2.68
N VAL A 57 -9.02 3.94 2.79
CA VAL A 57 -8.06 4.06 1.70
C VAL A 57 -6.88 3.14 1.97
N MET A 58 -6.15 2.80 0.92
CA MET A 58 -4.96 1.96 1.00
C MET A 58 -3.86 2.58 0.15
N THR A 59 -2.65 2.64 0.70
CA THR A 59 -1.47 3.14 -0.03
C THR A 59 -0.82 1.99 -0.81
N LEU A 60 -0.61 2.20 -2.11
CA LEU A 60 0.14 1.30 -2.96
C LEU A 60 1.45 1.98 -3.36
N THR A 61 2.56 1.25 -3.19
CA THR A 61 3.91 1.70 -3.54
C THR A 61 4.50 0.79 -4.60
N SER A 62 5.25 1.36 -5.52
CA SER A 62 5.94 0.63 -6.58
C SER A 62 7.42 0.95 -6.48
N THR A 63 8.23 -0.05 -6.08
CA THR A 63 9.68 0.03 -6.29
C THR A 63 9.98 -0.66 -7.62
N TYR A 64 10.53 0.10 -8.57
CA TYR A 64 10.80 -0.38 -9.92
C TYR A 64 12.22 -0.03 -10.37
N ASP A 65 12.72 -0.79 -11.34
CA ASP A 65 14.01 -0.50 -11.97
C ASP A 65 13.85 0.63 -13.01
N HIS A 66 14.22 1.84 -12.60
CA HIS A 66 14.15 3.05 -13.44
C HIS A 66 14.98 3.01 -14.73
N ARG A 67 15.86 2.01 -14.90
CA ARG A 67 16.64 1.84 -16.15
C ARG A 67 15.79 1.34 -17.30
N VAL A 68 14.66 0.70 -17.00
CA VAL A 68 13.81 0.01 -17.99
C VAL A 68 12.33 0.34 -17.87
N ILE A 69 11.87 0.81 -16.70
CA ILE A 69 10.49 1.26 -16.44
C ILE A 69 10.47 2.78 -16.28
#